data_AF-A0A6G2D719-F1
#
_entry.id   AF-A0A6G2D719-F1
#
_cell.length_a   1.000
_cell.length_b   1.000
_cell.length_c   1.000
_cell.angle_alpha   90.00
_cell.angle_beta   90.00
_cell.angle_gamma   90.00
#
_symmetry.space_group_name_H-M   'P 1'
#
loop_
_entity.id
_entity.type
_entity.pdbx_description
1 polymer ?
#
loop_
_entity_poly.entity_id
_entity_poly.type
_entity_poly.pdbx_seq_one_letter_code
_entity_poly.pdbx_strand_id
1 'polypeptide(L)'
;GLNTPDVWEGILKRDGSVQHLDFPTKEVFKSFVEISPKEIVLQAAQRQHFIDQSQSLNLMIHPSVSAKDINTLYLYAHEEGIKTLYYQF
;
A
#
# COMPACT_ATOMS: atom_id res chain seq x y z
N GLY A 1 14.56 8.91 -24.32
CA GLY A 1 14.02 7.90 -23.38
C GLY A 1 14.16 8.40 -21.96
N LEU A 2 13.51 7.78 -20.98
CA LEU A 2 13.45 8.28 -19.59
C LEU A 2 14.59 7.76 -18.68
N ASN A 3 15.50 6.94 -19.21
CA ASN A 3 16.64 6.44 -18.42
C ASN A 3 17.79 7.45 -18.43
N THR A 4 17.70 8.50 -17.60
CA THR A 4 18.73 9.53 -17.45
C THR A 4 19.04 9.80 -15.97
N PRO A 5 20.26 10.29 -15.63
CA PRO A 5 20.58 10.66 -14.25
C PRO A 5 19.58 11.65 -13.63
N ASP A 6 19.13 12.64 -14.39
CA ASP A 6 18.17 13.64 -13.93
C ASP A 6 16.80 13.03 -13.54
N VAL A 7 16.34 12.02 -14.29
CA VAL A 7 15.09 11.32 -13.97
C VAL A 7 15.27 10.51 -12.69
N TRP A 8 16.38 9.78 -12.55
CA TRP A 8 16.67 9.02 -11.34
C TRP A 8 16.82 9.92 -10.11
N GLU A 9 17.47 11.08 -10.25
CA GLU A 9 17.55 12.08 -9.18
C GLU A 9 16.15 12.64 -8.84
N GLY A 10 15.31 12.88 -9.84
CA GLY A 10 13.92 13.32 -9.66
C GLY A 10 13.05 12.31 -8.91
N ILE A 11 13.27 11.02 -9.13
CA ILE A 11 12.63 9.90 -8.40
C ILE A 11 13.12 9.87 -6.95
N LEU A 12 14.43 9.96 -6.72
CA LEU A 12 15.02 9.98 -5.39
C LEU A 12 14.48 11.14 -4.53
N LYS A 13 14.37 12.34 -5.10
CA LYS A 13 13.83 13.53 -4.42
C LYS A 13 12.34 13.43 -4.06
N ARG A 14 11.65 12.39 -4.55
CA ARG A 14 10.22 12.12 -4.30
C ARG A 14 10.03 10.74 -3.67
N ASP A 15 10.97 10.33 -2.84
CA ASP A 15 10.90 9.10 -2.04
C ASP A 15 10.70 7.84 -2.88
N GLY A 16 11.24 7.82 -4.10
CA GLY A 16 11.11 6.69 -5.01
C GLY A 16 9.84 6.71 -5.88
N SER A 17 8.95 7.70 -5.73
CA SER A 17 7.75 7.82 -6.55
C SER A 17 8.06 8.19 -8.00
N VAL A 18 7.41 7.48 -8.93
CA VAL A 18 7.42 7.78 -10.36
C VAL A 18 6.13 8.44 -10.86
N GLN A 19 5.17 8.74 -9.98
CA GLN A 19 3.82 9.20 -10.39
C GLN A 19 3.84 10.58 -11.06
N HIS A 20 4.90 11.36 -10.81
CA HIS A 20 5.16 12.65 -11.40
C HIS A 20 5.68 12.58 -12.86
N LEU A 21 6.11 11.40 -13.32
CA LEU A 21 6.58 11.18 -14.68
C LEU A 21 5.39 10.90 -15.61
N ASP A 22 5.58 11.18 -16.90
CA ASP A 22 4.58 10.93 -17.94
C ASP A 22 4.98 9.71 -18.78
N PHE A 23 4.44 8.53 -18.43
CA PHE A 23 4.60 7.30 -19.19
C PHE A 23 3.42 6.34 -18.98
N PRO A 24 3.11 5.45 -19.95
CA PRO A 24 1.84 4.71 -19.99
C PRO A 24 1.57 3.70 -18.86
N THR A 25 2.57 3.35 -18.04
CA THR A 25 2.46 2.28 -17.02
C THR A 25 2.85 2.72 -15.62
N LYS A 26 2.86 4.03 -15.33
CA LYS A 26 3.29 4.55 -14.02
C LYS A 26 2.48 4.03 -12.82
N GLU A 27 1.23 3.67 -13.05
CA GLU A 27 0.36 3.04 -12.05
C GLU A 27 0.89 1.70 -11.53
N VAL A 28 1.62 0.94 -12.35
CA VAL A 28 2.25 -0.34 -11.96
C VAL A 28 3.37 -0.12 -10.93
N PHE A 29 3.93 1.09 -10.89
CA PHE A 29 5.09 1.45 -10.07
C PHE A 29 4.70 2.29 -8.85
N LYS A 30 3.44 2.22 -8.41
CA LYS A 30 3.03 2.83 -7.14
C LYS A 30 3.85 2.24 -5.99
N SER A 31 4.42 3.13 -5.17
CA SER A 31 5.08 2.72 -3.93
C SER A 31 4.05 2.40 -2.84
N PHE A 32 4.50 1.86 -1.70
CA PHE A 32 3.59 1.42 -0.64
C PHE A 32 2.66 2.53 -0.12
N VAL A 33 3.17 3.77 0.01
CA VAL A 33 2.36 4.92 0.47
C VAL A 33 1.32 5.39 -0.57
N GLU A 34 1.48 4.97 -1.83
CA GLU A 34 0.60 5.36 -2.94
C GLU A 34 -0.49 4.31 -3.22
N ILE A 35 -0.39 3.14 -2.59
CA ILE A 35 -1.36 2.05 -2.70
C ILE A 35 -2.40 2.19 -1.58
N SER A 36 -3.68 2.02 -1.93
CA SER A 36 -4.77 2.02 -0.95
C SER A 36 -4.57 0.90 0.10
N PRO A 37 -4.54 1.23 1.40
CA PRO A 37 -4.46 0.20 2.45
C PRO A 37 -5.64 -0.77 2.44
N LYS A 38 -6.82 -0.32 1.98
CA LYS A 38 -8.00 -1.17 1.85
C LYS A 38 -7.81 -2.26 0.79
N GLU A 39 -7.17 -1.95 -0.33
CA GLU A 39 -6.86 -2.94 -1.38
C GLU A 39 -5.91 -4.02 -0.85
N ILE A 40 -4.95 -3.62 -0.01
CA ILE A 40 -4.02 -4.55 0.64
C ILE A 40 -4.77 -5.50 1.58
N VAL A 41 -5.72 -4.98 2.37
CA VAL A 41 -6.60 -5.79 3.23
C VAL A 41 -7.46 -6.76 2.41
N LEU A 42 -8.09 -6.27 1.33
CA LEU A 42 -8.93 -7.10 0.46
C LEU A 42 -8.14 -8.26 -0.17
N GLN A 43 -6.96 -8.00 -0.73
CA GLN A 43 -6.11 -9.05 -1.30
C GLN A 43 -5.59 -10.01 -0.22
N ALA A 44 -5.28 -9.49 0.98
CA ALA A 44 -4.89 -10.31 2.12
C ALA A 44 -6.00 -11.27 2.56
N ALA A 45 -7.25 -10.82 2.55
CA ALA A 45 -8.42 -11.64 2.87
C ALA A 45 -8.63 -12.73 1.82
N GLN A 46 -8.56 -12.37 0.54
CA GLN A 46 -8.67 -13.33 -0.57
C GLN A 46 -7.61 -14.43 -0.50
N ARG A 47 -6.34 -14.09 -0.21
CA ARG A 47 -5.29 -15.12 -0.05
C ARG A 47 -5.42 -15.92 1.24
N GLN A 48 -6.06 -15.37 2.28
CA GLN A 48 -6.23 -16.05 3.57
C GLN A 48 -7.02 -17.36 3.44
N HIS A 49 -7.93 -17.47 2.45
CA HIS A 49 -8.65 -18.72 2.14
C HIS A 49 -7.74 -19.90 1.78
N PHE A 50 -6.51 -19.62 1.34
CA PHE A 50 -5.53 -20.62 0.94
C PHE A 50 -4.36 -20.75 1.94
N ILE A 51 -4.41 -20.05 3.07
CA ILE A 51 -3.39 -20.06 4.11
C ILE A 51 -4.00 -20.65 5.39
N ASP A 52 -3.47 -21.78 5.84
CA ASP A 52 -3.94 -22.50 7.03
C ASP A 52 -3.69 -21.71 8.34
N GLN A 53 -2.55 -21.03 8.43
CA GLN A 53 -2.16 -20.15 9.52
C GLN A 53 -2.51 -18.67 9.22
N SER A 54 -1.61 -17.72 9.50
CA SER A 54 -1.82 -16.29 9.29
C SER A 54 -0.78 -15.70 8.33
N GLN A 55 -0.79 -14.38 8.22
CA GLN A 55 0.09 -13.58 7.38
C GLN A 55 0.48 -12.29 8.11
N SER A 56 1.78 -11.97 8.13
CA SER A 56 2.26 -10.69 8.66
C SER A 56 1.86 -9.58 7.69
N LEU A 57 0.83 -8.81 8.06
CA LEU A 57 0.27 -7.76 7.22
C LEU A 57 0.58 -6.38 7.80
N ASN A 58 1.55 -5.69 7.24
CA ASN A 58 1.82 -4.29 7.53
C ASN A 58 0.90 -3.37 6.73
N LEU A 59 0.57 -2.22 7.29
CA LEU A 59 -0.22 -1.17 6.63
C LEU A 59 0.53 0.16 6.71
N MET A 60 0.57 0.89 5.59
CA MET A 60 1.08 2.26 5.52
C MET A 60 -0.14 3.18 5.56
N ILE A 61 -0.26 3.99 6.62
CA ILE A 61 -1.40 4.89 6.79
C ILE A 61 -0.85 6.30 6.94
N HIS A 62 -1.14 7.15 5.95
CA HIS A 62 -0.68 8.53 5.99
C HIS A 62 -1.16 9.25 7.27
N PRO A 63 -0.31 10.05 7.95
CA PRO A 63 -0.67 10.71 9.22
C PRO A 63 -1.89 11.64 9.15
N SER A 64 -2.30 12.06 7.95
CA SER A 64 -3.50 12.88 7.75
C SER A 64 -4.82 12.09 7.78
N VAL A 65 -4.76 10.75 7.79
CA VAL A 65 -5.96 9.90 7.85
C VAL A 65 -6.57 9.99 9.24
N SER A 66 -7.88 10.17 9.33
CA SER A 66 -8.55 10.33 10.62
C SER A 66 -8.55 9.03 11.42
N ALA A 67 -8.54 9.13 12.75
CA ALA A 67 -8.66 7.96 13.62
C ALA A 67 -9.93 7.13 13.33
N LYS A 68 -11.01 7.78 12.88
CA LYS A 68 -12.25 7.11 12.47
C LYS A 68 -12.05 6.24 11.24
N ASP A 69 -11.32 6.72 10.24
CA ASP A 69 -11.08 5.97 9.01
C ASP A 69 -10.11 4.81 9.26
N ILE A 70 -9.11 5.01 10.13
CA ILE A 70 -8.22 3.93 10.59
C ILE A 70 -9.02 2.82 11.29
N ASN A 71 -9.88 3.20 12.24
CA ASN A 71 -10.75 2.25 12.91
C ASN A 71 -11.66 1.51 11.92
N THR A 72 -12.22 2.22 10.93
CA THR A 72 -13.05 1.62 9.88
C THR A 72 -12.26 0.60 9.06
N LEU A 73 -11.00 0.88 8.73
CA LEU A 73 -10.12 -0.06 8.03
C LEU A 73 -9.83 -1.33 8.86
N TYR A 74 -9.62 -1.19 10.16
CA TYR A 74 -9.37 -2.33 11.05
C TYR A 74 -10.61 -3.20 11.26
N LEU A 75 -11.78 -2.59 11.41
CA LEU A 75 -13.05 -3.32 11.43
C LEU A 75 -13.29 -4.05 10.10
N TYR A 76 -13.03 -3.38 8.97
CA TYR A 76 -13.11 -4.00 7.66
C TYR A 76 -12.19 -5.22 7.52
N ALA A 77 -10.94 -5.13 7.99
CA ALA A 77 -10.01 -6.27 7.98
C ALA A 77 -10.55 -7.45 8.81
N HIS A 78 -11.14 -7.17 9.97
CA HIS A 78 -11.77 -8.19 10.81
C HIS A 78 -12.98 -8.84 10.12
N GLU A 79 -13.87 -8.05 9.53
CA GLU A 79 -15.07 -8.51 8.83
C GLU A 79 -14.73 -9.40 7.61
N GLU A 80 -13.64 -9.09 6.91
CA GLU A 80 -13.13 -9.88 5.76
C GLU A 80 -12.36 -11.15 6.18
N GLY A 81 -12.23 -11.42 7.49
CA GLY A 81 -11.61 -12.64 7.99
C GLY A 81 -10.07 -12.62 8.06
N ILE A 82 -9.45 -11.44 8.08
CA ILE A 82 -8.01 -11.32 8.39
C ILE A 82 -7.76 -11.78 9.82
N LYS A 83 -6.80 -12.69 9.99
CA LYS A 83 -6.45 -13.26 11.29
C LYS A 83 -5.54 -12.35 12.14
N THR A 84 -4.63 -11.61 11.51
CA THR A 84 -3.69 -10.70 12.20
C THR A 84 -3.30 -9.49 11.36
N LEU A 85 -3.12 -8.35 12.01
CA LEU A 85 -2.39 -7.18 11.50
C LEU A 85 -1.05 -7.04 12.23
N TYR A 86 -0.06 -6.41 11.60
CA TYR A 86 1.29 -6.26 12.16
C TYR A 86 1.62 -4.79 12.47
N TYR A 87 2.54 -4.14 11.75
CA TYR A 87 2.86 -2.74 11.98
C TYR A 87 1.98 -1.78 11.17
N GLN A 88 1.67 -0.63 11.78
CA GLN A 88 1.19 0.56 11.10
C GLN A 88 2.36 1.54 10.97
N PHE A 89 2.66 1.98 9.76
CA PHE A 89 3.63 3.04 9.44
C PHE A 89 2.93 4.34 9.09
#